data_AF-A0AA38GFQ4-F1
#
_entry.id   AF-A0AA38GFQ4-F1
#
_cell.length_a   1.000
_cell.length_b   1.000
_cell.length_c   1.000
_cell.angle_alpha   90.00
_cell.angle_beta   90.00
_cell.angle_gamma   90.00
#
_symmetry.space_group_name_H-M   'P 1'
#
loop_
_entity.id
_entity.type
_entity.pdbx_description
1 polymer ?
#
loop_
_entity_poly.entity_id
_entity_poly.type
_entity_poly.pdbx_seq_one_letter_code
_entity_poly.pdbx_strand_id
1 'polypeptide(L)'
;RGKFIQISPRRSHTIAAKGVLMFGSAKLGCLQMIGKACVSASPALPVRGLYRIQGISRTMSGTVSSCPPEFIAVDNEKWAVKNISEGSIIRVVSYNILAQAYIKSTLFPHSPARCLKWKARSQSVLALLKSLEADILCLQELDEFETFYKGNMDKYGYSSAYIQRSGHKRDGCGIFYKREQTELLSEEVIQYNDLVPAGEVPVESCDGKDKETSTRTSRDASPIKMSGSQETNLPNDRGDPNDPRVRLKRDCVGLLTAFKLTKPPHHVIIIANTHIYWDSDWADVKLAQVKYLLLRLAKFKDTISKKFSCTPLVFVTGDFNSTPGDEVYQYLTSGVSQHDKGYSCNTNWKEASEEIPIALQSLYAFIGGEPPFTNYTPDFTGTLDYILFSNSNHVQPIRFLKLPSAESPDIQGGLPNEHHP
;
A
#
# COMPACT_ATOMS: atom_id res chain seq x y z
N ARG A 1 15.18 18.52 -52.45
CA ARG A 1 14.49 17.23 -52.73
C ARG A 1 14.24 16.61 -51.35
N GLY A 2 13.08 16.71 -50.70
CA GLY A 2 11.70 16.38 -51.11
C GLY A 2 11.32 15.03 -50.46
N LYS A 3 10.19 14.81 -49.78
CA LYS A 3 8.96 15.62 -49.57
C LYS A 3 8.36 15.36 -48.17
N PHE A 4 7.66 16.34 -47.62
CA PHE A 4 6.66 16.13 -46.56
C PHE A 4 5.40 15.44 -47.13
N ILE A 5 4.68 14.67 -46.30
CA ILE A 5 3.25 14.40 -46.49
C ILE A 5 2.53 14.70 -45.18
N GLN A 6 1.52 15.57 -45.27
CA GLN A 6 0.67 16.05 -44.20
C GLN A 6 -0.77 15.67 -44.59
N ILE A 7 -1.53 15.02 -43.69
CA ILE A 7 -2.94 14.73 -43.93
C ILE A 7 -3.76 15.15 -42.69
N SER A 8 -4.79 15.94 -42.95
CA SER A 8 -5.79 16.46 -42.00
C SER A 8 -7.15 16.55 -42.73
N PRO A 9 -8.30 16.84 -42.08
CA PRO A 9 -9.39 15.86 -42.09
C PRO A 9 -10.66 16.34 -42.82
N ARG A 10 -11.60 15.42 -43.06
CA ARG A 10 -13.00 15.72 -43.40
C ARG A 10 -13.90 14.83 -42.53
N ARG A 11 -14.64 15.38 -41.58
CA ARG A 11 -16.00 15.97 -41.71
C ARG A 11 -17.10 14.95 -42.07
N SER A 12 -17.73 14.43 -41.01
CA SER A 12 -19.18 14.49 -40.75
C SER A 12 -20.17 14.34 -41.93
N HIS A 13 -21.05 13.34 -41.83
CA HIS A 13 -22.46 13.53 -42.17
C HIS A 13 -23.40 12.78 -41.21
N THR A 14 -24.43 13.49 -40.76
CA THR A 14 -25.53 13.01 -39.92
C THR A 14 -26.66 12.51 -40.81
N ILE A 15 -27.23 11.34 -40.51
CA ILE A 15 -28.61 10.99 -40.92
C ILE A 15 -29.34 10.40 -39.73
N ALA A 16 -30.55 10.89 -39.47
CA ALA A 16 -31.49 10.36 -38.50
C ALA A 16 -32.79 9.99 -39.23
N ALA A 17 -33.48 8.94 -38.76
CA ALA A 17 -34.94 8.90 -38.53
C ALA A 17 -35.52 7.47 -38.53
N LYS A 18 -36.38 7.19 -37.52
CA LYS A 18 -37.57 6.29 -37.52
C LYS A 18 -37.35 4.80 -37.87
N GLY A 19 -38.01 3.83 -37.22
CA GLY A 19 -39.02 3.84 -36.15
C GLY A 19 -39.82 2.51 -36.15
N VAL A 20 -40.74 2.33 -35.18
CA VAL A 20 -41.67 1.16 -35.02
C VAL A 20 -40.95 -0.12 -34.53
N LEU A 21 -41.09 -0.64 -33.30
CA LEU A 21 -42.23 -0.93 -32.40
C LEU A 21 -42.99 -2.23 -32.74
N MET A 22 -42.76 -3.29 -31.95
CA MET A 22 -43.73 -4.38 -31.76
C MET A 22 -43.56 -5.06 -30.39
N PHE A 23 -44.66 -5.62 -29.89
CA PHE A 23 -44.82 -6.17 -28.54
C PHE A 23 -44.35 -7.63 -28.41
N GLY A 24 -44.08 -8.07 -27.17
CA GLY A 24 -43.79 -9.47 -26.85
C GLY A 24 -43.86 -9.78 -25.36
N SER A 25 -45.07 -9.77 -24.78
CA SER A 25 -45.30 -10.20 -23.39
C SER A 25 -45.57 -11.71 -23.32
N ALA A 26 -44.97 -12.38 -22.33
CA ALA A 26 -45.39 -13.72 -21.90
C ALA A 26 -45.45 -13.76 -20.36
N LYS A 27 -46.53 -14.31 -19.80
CA LYS A 27 -46.86 -14.32 -18.37
C LYS A 27 -47.71 -15.55 -18.06
N LEU A 28 -47.63 -16.06 -16.82
CA LEU A 28 -48.37 -17.22 -16.25
C LEU A 28 -48.00 -18.60 -16.84
N GLY A 29 -48.08 -19.71 -16.10
CA GLY A 29 -48.33 -19.88 -14.66
C GLY A 29 -49.01 -21.22 -14.29
N CYS A 30 -48.82 -21.71 -13.06
CA CYS A 30 -49.66 -22.66 -12.29
C CYS A 30 -48.96 -22.89 -10.92
N LEU A 31 -49.57 -22.55 -9.76
CA LEU A 31 -50.63 -23.21 -8.97
C LEU A 31 -50.08 -24.29 -8.01
N GLN A 32 -50.54 -24.53 -6.76
CA GLN A 32 -51.19 -23.84 -5.63
C GLN A 32 -51.63 -24.95 -4.62
N MET A 33 -51.92 -24.58 -3.35
CA MET A 33 -52.59 -25.35 -2.27
C MET A 33 -51.67 -26.30 -1.45
N ILE A 34 -51.91 -26.64 -0.17
CA ILE A 34 -52.91 -26.21 0.85
C ILE A 34 -52.33 -26.35 2.28
N GLY A 35 -52.88 -25.67 3.32
CA GLY A 35 -52.56 -25.99 4.72
C GLY A 35 -52.94 -24.94 5.81
N LYS A 36 -54.20 -24.97 6.26
CA LYS A 36 -54.86 -24.25 7.39
C LYS A 36 -54.09 -24.37 8.74
N ALA A 37 -53.99 -23.43 9.69
CA ALA A 37 -54.86 -22.38 10.29
C ALA A 37 -55.61 -22.79 11.61
N CYS A 38 -55.41 -22.05 12.72
CA CYS A 38 -56.35 -21.93 13.86
C CYS A 38 -56.03 -20.71 14.79
N VAL A 39 -56.97 -20.33 15.69
CA VAL A 39 -57.05 -19.03 16.40
C VAL A 39 -57.56 -19.17 17.85
N SER A 40 -57.02 -18.37 18.80
CA SER A 40 -57.67 -17.97 20.08
C SER A 40 -56.81 -16.86 20.77
N ALA A 41 -57.27 -15.61 20.93
CA ALA A 41 -58.23 -15.06 21.92
C ALA A 41 -57.57 -14.58 23.24
N SER A 42 -57.84 -13.33 23.65
CA SER A 42 -57.24 -12.60 24.80
C SER A 42 -58.15 -12.56 26.03
N PRO A 43 -57.68 -11.97 27.17
CA PRO A 43 -58.37 -10.77 27.66
C PRO A 43 -57.47 -9.62 28.19
N ALA A 44 -58.13 -8.52 28.56
CA ALA A 44 -57.68 -7.13 28.66
C ALA A 44 -56.94 -6.71 29.97
N LEU A 45 -55.94 -5.80 29.88
CA LEU A 45 -55.89 -4.37 30.35
C LEU A 45 -55.42 -4.12 31.82
N PRO A 46 -54.82 -2.96 32.20
CA PRO A 46 -55.12 -1.59 31.72
C PRO A 46 -53.99 -0.58 31.39
N VAL A 47 -54.27 0.21 30.33
CA VAL A 47 -54.11 1.67 30.14
C VAL A 47 -53.11 2.48 31.00
N ARG A 48 -52.13 3.14 30.33
CA ARG A 48 -51.86 4.59 30.41
C ARG A 48 -50.88 5.06 29.31
N GLY A 49 -51.08 6.26 28.76
CA GLY A 49 -50.08 6.99 27.95
C GLY A 49 -50.30 7.01 26.43
N LEU A 50 -51.06 8.00 25.93
CA LEU A 50 -51.16 8.33 24.49
C LEU A 50 -50.02 9.24 24.06
N TYR A 51 -49.22 8.84 23.06
CA TYR A 51 -48.48 9.78 22.19
C TYR A 51 -48.47 9.32 20.73
N ARG A 52 -48.69 10.29 19.83
CA ARG A 52 -49.05 10.15 18.40
C ARG A 52 -48.76 11.50 17.72
N ILE A 53 -48.32 11.63 16.47
CA ILE A 53 -47.86 10.70 15.42
C ILE A 53 -46.62 11.38 14.77
N GLN A 54 -45.55 10.66 14.39
CA GLN A 54 -44.82 10.89 13.13
C GLN A 54 -43.73 9.85 12.84
N GLY A 55 -44.08 8.85 12.03
CA GLY A 55 -43.11 7.93 11.44
C GLY A 55 -42.40 8.58 10.25
N ILE A 56 -41.18 9.08 10.46
CA ILE A 56 -40.32 9.51 9.36
C ILE A 56 -39.69 8.26 8.75
N SER A 57 -40.17 7.85 7.58
CA SER A 57 -39.49 6.84 6.77
C SER A 57 -38.21 7.44 6.18
N ARG A 58 -37.11 7.38 6.93
CA ARG A 58 -35.78 7.68 6.41
C ARG A 58 -35.25 6.47 5.65
N THR A 59 -35.32 6.53 4.33
CA THR A 59 -34.45 5.71 3.47
C THR A 59 -32.99 6.01 3.82
N MET A 60 -32.32 5.05 4.46
CA MET A 60 -30.91 5.16 4.85
C MET A 60 -29.99 5.11 3.62
N SER A 61 -29.84 6.26 2.97
CA SER A 61 -28.67 6.54 2.12
C SER A 61 -27.46 6.72 3.03
N GLY A 62 -26.86 5.60 3.44
CA GLY A 62 -25.65 5.57 4.28
C GLY A 62 -24.41 6.05 3.54
N THR A 63 -24.31 7.37 3.37
CA THR A 63 -23.07 8.07 3.06
C THR A 63 -22.26 8.23 4.35
N VAL A 64 -21.08 7.61 4.40
CA VAL A 64 -20.15 7.74 5.53
C VAL A 64 -19.75 9.21 5.66
N SER A 65 -20.17 9.85 6.75
CA SER A 65 -19.80 11.23 7.07
C SER A 65 -18.46 11.24 7.80
N SER A 66 -17.37 10.93 7.09
CA SER A 66 -16.02 11.08 7.63
C SER A 66 -15.75 12.56 7.92
N CYS A 67 -15.48 12.90 9.18
CA CYS A 67 -14.92 14.20 9.54
C CYS A 67 -13.58 14.39 8.79
N PRO A 68 -13.27 15.58 8.22
CA PRO A 68 -12.01 15.78 7.51
C PRO A 68 -10.80 15.54 8.44
N PRO A 69 -9.67 15.01 7.93
CA PRO A 69 -8.48 14.75 8.73
C PRO A 69 -7.97 15.97 9.49
N GLU A 70 -7.84 15.87 10.81
CA GLU A 70 -7.38 16.97 11.67
C GLU A 70 -5.85 17.00 11.70
N PHE A 71 -5.24 18.04 11.13
CA PHE A 71 -3.80 18.28 11.25
C PHE A 71 -3.52 19.25 12.40
N ILE A 72 -2.84 18.81 13.46
CA ILE A 72 -2.45 19.65 14.61
C ILE A 72 -1.22 20.50 14.23
N ALA A 73 -1.14 21.74 14.71
CA ALA A 73 0.04 22.60 14.53
C ALA A 73 1.16 22.22 15.50
N VAL A 74 2.42 22.34 15.08
CA VAL A 74 3.57 22.09 15.95
C VAL A 74 3.90 23.36 16.73
N ASP A 75 3.73 23.31 18.05
CA ASP A 75 4.09 24.42 18.95
C ASP A 75 5.61 24.57 19.03
N ASN A 76 6.17 25.46 18.20
CA ASN A 76 7.61 25.61 18.04
C ASN A 76 8.02 27.08 18.15
N GLU A 77 8.13 27.59 19.38
CA GLU A 77 8.53 28.98 19.68
C GLU A 77 9.88 29.38 19.05
N LYS A 78 10.73 28.39 18.72
CA LYS A 78 12.08 28.57 18.18
C LYS A 78 12.14 28.95 16.69
N TRP A 79 11.11 28.64 15.90
CA TRP A 79 10.98 29.11 14.52
C TRP A 79 9.80 30.06 14.42
N ALA A 80 10.01 31.26 14.97
CA ALA A 80 9.04 32.34 14.84
C ALA A 80 8.64 32.52 13.37
N VAL A 81 7.34 32.77 13.14
CA VAL A 81 6.60 32.83 11.86
C VAL A 81 7.19 33.77 10.78
N LYS A 82 8.28 34.48 11.07
CA LYS A 82 8.96 35.46 10.22
C LYS A 82 9.46 34.95 8.87
N ASN A 83 9.71 33.64 8.69
CA ASN A 83 10.32 33.09 7.48
C ASN A 83 9.38 32.25 6.58
N ILE A 84 8.09 32.10 6.92
CA ILE A 84 7.15 31.31 6.10
C ILE A 84 6.94 31.94 4.70
N SER A 85 7.14 33.25 4.56
CA SER A 85 7.04 33.98 3.29
C SER A 85 8.08 33.59 2.23
N GLU A 86 9.15 32.88 2.60
CA GLU A 86 10.24 32.50 1.68
C GLU A 86 10.35 30.98 1.45
N GLY A 87 9.60 30.16 2.20
CA GLY A 87 9.69 28.69 2.17
C GLY A 87 8.59 27.98 1.36
N SER A 88 8.84 26.71 1.02
CA SER A 88 7.78 25.79 0.59
C SER A 88 6.99 25.27 1.79
N ILE A 89 5.69 25.06 1.61
CA ILE A 89 4.94 24.08 2.40
C ILE A 89 4.66 22.90 1.48
N ILE A 90 4.91 21.68 1.99
CA ILE A 90 4.57 20.43 1.32
C ILE A 90 3.92 19.48 2.31
N ARG A 91 2.79 18.86 1.91
CA ARG A 91 2.11 17.83 2.69
C ARG A 91 2.50 16.45 2.16
N VAL A 92 3.25 15.70 2.96
CA VAL A 92 3.61 14.30 2.71
C VAL A 92 2.78 13.40 3.62
N VAL A 93 2.29 12.28 3.09
CA VAL A 93 1.57 11.23 3.84
C VAL A 93 2.18 9.87 3.50
N SER A 94 2.38 9.01 4.50
CA SER A 94 2.61 7.57 4.33
C SER A 94 1.36 6.82 4.79
N TYR A 95 0.93 5.78 4.07
CA TYR A 95 -0.22 4.97 4.49
C TYR A 95 -0.21 3.57 3.86
N ASN A 96 -0.11 2.52 4.68
CA ASN A 96 -0.41 1.16 4.27
C ASN A 96 -1.93 1.04 4.11
N ILE A 97 -2.40 0.78 2.88
CA ILE A 97 -3.83 0.78 2.59
C ILE A 97 -4.51 -0.59 2.71
N LEU A 98 -3.80 -1.64 3.15
CA LEU A 98 -4.25 -3.05 3.25
C LEU A 98 -4.71 -3.66 1.91
N ALA A 99 -3.86 -4.44 1.23
CA ALA A 99 -4.20 -4.99 -0.08
C ALA A 99 -5.43 -5.90 0.00
N GLN A 100 -6.33 -5.79 -0.97
CA GLN A 100 -7.50 -6.67 -1.06
C GLN A 100 -7.10 -8.14 -1.19
N ALA A 101 -5.91 -8.42 -1.74
CA ALA A 101 -5.31 -9.75 -1.79
C ALA A 101 -5.06 -10.41 -0.41
N TYR A 102 -4.92 -9.63 0.67
CA TYR A 102 -4.67 -10.15 2.03
C TYR A 102 -5.94 -10.21 2.89
N ILE A 103 -7.02 -9.53 2.49
CA ILE A 103 -8.28 -9.53 3.23
C ILE A 103 -8.97 -10.91 3.14
N LYS A 104 -9.07 -11.58 4.29
CA LYS A 104 -9.87 -12.78 4.52
C LYS A 104 -10.74 -12.55 5.75
N SER A 105 -12.02 -12.92 5.70
CA SER A 105 -12.93 -12.75 6.85
C SER A 105 -12.51 -13.53 8.10
N THR A 106 -11.66 -14.55 7.96
CA THR A 106 -11.06 -15.29 9.07
C THR A 106 -9.90 -14.56 9.76
N LEU A 107 -9.25 -13.60 9.08
CA LEU A 107 -8.20 -12.74 9.64
C LEU A 107 -8.76 -11.43 10.19
N PHE A 108 -9.98 -11.07 9.77
CA PHE A 108 -10.68 -9.86 10.21
C PHE A 108 -12.10 -10.20 10.73
N PRO A 109 -12.23 -11.05 11.77
CA PRO A 109 -13.54 -11.47 12.27
C PRO A 109 -14.30 -10.36 12.99
N HIS A 110 -13.59 -9.33 13.48
CA HIS A 110 -14.15 -8.11 14.09
C HIS A 110 -14.74 -7.14 13.05
N SER A 111 -14.24 -7.16 11.83
CA SER A 111 -14.60 -6.20 10.79
C SER A 111 -15.95 -6.53 10.14
N PRO A 112 -16.88 -5.56 10.01
CA PRO A 112 -18.13 -5.78 9.28
C PRO A 112 -17.91 -6.19 7.83
N ALA A 113 -18.63 -7.22 7.38
CA ALA A 113 -18.42 -7.84 6.07
C ALA A 113 -18.64 -6.91 4.84
N ARG A 114 -19.17 -5.70 5.05
CA ARG A 114 -19.21 -4.64 4.03
C ARG A 114 -17.84 -4.00 3.84
N CYS A 115 -17.12 -3.73 4.93
CA CYS A 115 -15.83 -3.04 4.94
C CYS A 115 -14.74 -3.90 4.30
N LEU A 116 -14.81 -5.22 4.46
CA LEU A 116 -13.87 -6.16 3.85
C LEU A 116 -14.04 -6.36 2.32
N LYS A 117 -15.12 -5.83 1.72
CA LYS A 117 -15.43 -6.03 0.29
C LYS A 117 -14.83 -4.91 -0.55
N TRP A 118 -13.96 -5.29 -1.50
CA TRP A 118 -13.32 -4.41 -2.49
C TRP A 118 -14.16 -3.23 -2.95
N LYS A 119 -15.37 -3.50 -3.48
CA LYS A 119 -16.26 -2.48 -4.05
C LYS A 119 -16.64 -1.37 -3.06
N ALA A 120 -16.72 -1.67 -1.76
CA ALA A 120 -16.96 -0.68 -0.72
C ALA A 120 -15.65 -0.08 -0.22
N ARG A 121 -14.68 -0.93 0.17
CA ARG A 121 -13.41 -0.49 0.77
C ARG A 121 -12.62 0.44 -0.15
N SER A 122 -12.46 0.09 -1.42
CA SER A 122 -11.76 0.91 -2.41
C SER A 122 -12.34 2.32 -2.57
N GLN A 123 -13.66 2.49 -2.41
CA GLN A 123 -14.30 3.81 -2.43
C GLN A 123 -14.03 4.60 -1.15
N SER A 124 -14.04 3.94 0.01
CA SER A 124 -13.71 4.56 1.29
C SER A 124 -12.23 4.96 1.37
N VAL A 125 -11.30 4.09 0.96
CA VAL A 125 -9.86 4.42 0.82
C VAL A 125 -9.69 5.60 -0.13
N LEU A 126 -10.29 5.55 -1.33
CA LEU A 126 -10.20 6.63 -2.32
C LEU A 126 -10.81 7.96 -1.82
N ALA A 127 -11.83 7.93 -0.97
CA ALA A 127 -12.38 9.13 -0.34
C ALA A 127 -11.41 9.70 0.73
N LEU A 128 -10.86 8.83 1.59
CA LEU A 128 -9.87 9.20 2.60
C LEU A 128 -8.61 9.81 1.96
N LEU A 129 -8.03 9.16 0.94
CA LEU A 129 -6.86 9.66 0.20
C LEU A 129 -7.05 11.05 -0.40
N LYS A 130 -8.29 11.38 -0.84
CA LYS A 130 -8.63 12.74 -1.30
C LYS A 130 -8.74 13.73 -0.15
N SER A 131 -9.39 13.34 0.94
CA SER A 131 -9.60 14.21 2.11
C SER A 131 -8.31 14.58 2.84
N LEU A 132 -7.25 13.78 2.67
CA LEU A 132 -5.90 14.07 3.16
C LEU A 132 -5.22 15.20 2.39
N GLU A 133 -5.67 15.50 1.16
CA GLU A 133 -5.20 16.63 0.32
C GLU A 133 -3.66 16.72 0.19
N ALA A 134 -2.94 15.62 0.26
CA ALA A 134 -1.48 15.62 0.28
C ALA A 134 -0.89 16.05 -1.06
N ASP A 135 0.30 16.62 -1.05
CA ASP A 135 1.05 16.95 -2.27
C ASP A 135 1.85 15.73 -2.74
N ILE A 136 2.23 14.86 -1.80
CA ILE A 136 2.81 13.53 -2.04
C ILE A 136 2.14 12.49 -1.12
N LEU A 137 1.59 11.43 -1.71
CA LEU A 137 1.01 10.26 -1.04
C LEU A 137 1.90 9.03 -1.31
N CYS A 138 2.55 8.51 -0.27
CA CYS A 138 3.31 7.27 -0.29
C CYS A 138 2.42 6.14 0.23
N LEU A 139 2.05 5.21 -0.65
CA LEU A 139 1.16 4.10 -0.31
C LEU A 139 1.90 2.77 -0.31
N GLN A 140 1.62 1.93 0.68
CA GLN A 140 2.04 0.54 0.77
C GLN A 140 0.83 -0.39 0.61
N GLU A 141 1.08 -1.64 0.24
CA GLU A 141 0.05 -2.63 -0.08
C GLU A 141 -0.93 -2.20 -1.19
N LEU A 142 -0.41 -1.46 -2.17
CA LEU A 142 -1.19 -0.93 -3.27
C LEU A 142 -1.43 -2.00 -4.35
N ASP A 143 -2.56 -2.68 -4.28
CA ASP A 143 -3.12 -3.49 -5.38
C ASP A 143 -4.08 -2.68 -6.28
N GLU A 144 -4.51 -3.26 -7.41
CA GLU A 144 -5.43 -2.63 -8.38
C GLU A 144 -4.98 -1.22 -8.86
N PHE A 145 -3.66 -1.01 -8.97
CA PHE A 145 -3.06 0.28 -9.34
C PHE A 145 -3.54 0.77 -10.72
N GLU A 146 -3.29 0.00 -11.79
CA GLU A 146 -3.66 0.37 -13.16
C GLU A 146 -5.18 0.42 -13.38
N THR A 147 -5.91 -0.51 -12.77
CA THR A 147 -7.35 -0.72 -12.93
C THR A 147 -8.20 0.27 -12.14
N PHE A 148 -7.72 0.73 -10.98
CA PHE A 148 -8.50 1.56 -10.07
C PHE A 148 -7.78 2.84 -9.65
N TYR A 149 -6.64 2.76 -8.95
CA TYR A 149 -6.07 3.94 -8.27
C TYR A 149 -5.49 4.98 -9.24
N LYS A 150 -4.68 4.56 -10.22
CA LYS A 150 -4.02 5.44 -11.20
C LYS A 150 -5.01 6.37 -11.89
N GLY A 151 -6.00 5.80 -12.59
CA GLY A 151 -7.01 6.57 -13.31
C GLY A 151 -8.02 7.33 -12.43
N ASN A 152 -8.13 7.00 -11.12
CA ASN A 152 -8.96 7.78 -10.21
C ASN A 152 -8.20 8.92 -9.54
N MET A 153 -6.91 8.77 -9.21
CA MET A 153 -6.08 9.83 -8.63
C MET A 153 -5.63 10.85 -9.69
N ASP A 154 -5.44 10.41 -10.94
CA ASP A 154 -5.11 11.29 -12.08
C ASP A 154 -6.10 12.46 -12.23
N LYS A 155 -7.40 12.17 -12.06
CA LYS A 155 -8.52 13.13 -12.08
C LYS A 155 -8.47 14.19 -10.98
N TYR A 156 -7.68 13.97 -9.92
CA TYR A 156 -7.46 14.89 -8.80
C TYR A 156 -6.08 15.56 -8.85
N GLY A 157 -5.41 15.54 -10.01
CA GLY A 157 -4.16 16.27 -10.23
C GLY A 157 -2.88 15.50 -9.92
N TYR A 158 -2.98 14.23 -9.54
CA TYR A 158 -1.82 13.40 -9.20
C TYR A 158 -1.26 12.67 -10.43
N SER A 159 0.05 12.80 -10.67
CA SER A 159 0.81 11.75 -11.38
C SER A 159 1.26 10.68 -10.37
N SER A 160 1.83 9.58 -10.84
CA SER A 160 2.20 8.45 -9.97
C SER A 160 3.41 7.66 -10.46
N ALA A 161 4.25 7.25 -9.51
CA ALA A 161 5.24 6.18 -9.61
C ALA A 161 4.69 4.91 -8.94
N TYR A 162 5.03 3.72 -9.45
CA TYR A 162 4.55 2.44 -8.89
C TYR A 162 5.50 1.29 -9.17
N ILE A 163 5.70 0.43 -8.17
CA ILE A 163 6.33 -0.88 -8.31
C ILE A 163 5.45 -1.94 -7.65
N GLN A 164 5.01 -2.93 -8.44
CA GLN A 164 4.42 -4.15 -7.92
C GLN A 164 5.53 -5.05 -7.35
N ARG A 165 5.24 -5.75 -6.25
CA ARG A 165 6.14 -6.76 -5.71
C ARG A 165 6.32 -7.94 -6.67
N SER A 166 7.50 -8.54 -6.64
CA SER A 166 7.84 -9.71 -7.46
C SER A 166 7.12 -10.99 -7.00
N GLY A 167 7.28 -12.07 -7.78
CA GLY A 167 6.64 -13.36 -7.50
C GLY A 167 5.13 -13.33 -7.77
N HIS A 168 4.34 -14.00 -6.93
CA HIS A 168 2.88 -14.08 -7.05
C HIS A 168 2.14 -12.97 -6.27
N LYS A 169 2.85 -11.90 -5.90
CA LYS A 169 2.29 -10.74 -5.18
C LYS A 169 1.55 -9.83 -6.17
N ARG A 170 0.44 -9.23 -5.71
CA ARG A 170 -0.41 -8.32 -6.51
C ARG A 170 -0.41 -6.88 -5.99
N ASP A 171 0.14 -6.72 -4.79
CA ASP A 171 0.38 -5.49 -4.07
C ASP A 171 1.75 -4.90 -4.42
N GLY A 172 1.93 -3.61 -4.11
CA GLY A 172 3.13 -2.86 -4.41
C GLY A 172 3.29 -1.62 -3.53
N CYS A 173 4.33 -0.84 -3.83
CA CYS A 173 4.51 0.51 -3.30
C CYS A 173 4.21 1.52 -4.41
N GLY A 174 3.51 2.60 -4.07
CA GLY A 174 3.22 3.70 -4.99
C GLY A 174 3.52 5.06 -4.39
N ILE A 175 3.88 6.03 -5.23
CA ILE A 175 4.03 7.43 -4.84
C ILE A 175 3.17 8.26 -5.80
N PHE A 176 2.07 8.83 -5.30
CA PHE A 176 1.24 9.78 -6.05
C PHE A 176 1.65 11.21 -5.70
N TYR A 177 1.84 12.08 -6.69
CA TYR A 177 2.35 13.44 -6.48
C TYR A 177 1.59 14.48 -7.31
N LYS A 178 1.24 15.62 -6.71
CA LYS A 178 0.51 16.71 -7.40
C LYS A 178 1.40 17.40 -8.42
N ARG A 179 0.98 17.38 -9.68
CA ARG A 179 1.70 17.98 -10.83
C ARG A 179 1.86 19.51 -10.73
N GLU A 180 1.02 20.17 -9.96
CA GLU A 180 1.10 21.62 -9.70
C GLU A 180 2.13 22.00 -8.63
N GLN A 181 2.46 21.09 -7.71
CA GLN A 181 3.42 21.33 -6.63
C GLN A 181 4.81 20.73 -6.93
N THR A 182 4.87 19.70 -7.77
CA THR A 182 6.06 18.87 -7.98
C THR A 182 6.28 18.46 -9.43
N GLU A 183 7.56 18.46 -9.84
CA GLU A 183 8.07 17.93 -11.11
C GLU A 183 8.96 16.70 -10.82
N LEU A 184 8.63 15.53 -11.34
CA LEU A 184 9.45 14.31 -11.18
C LEU A 184 10.72 14.41 -12.03
N LEU A 185 11.88 14.38 -11.39
CA LEU A 185 13.21 14.51 -12.02
C LEU A 185 13.88 13.16 -12.32
N SER A 186 13.61 12.16 -11.47
CA SER A 186 14.19 10.82 -11.54
C SER A 186 13.43 9.86 -10.63
N GLU A 187 13.41 8.59 -11.02
CA GLU A 187 12.86 7.47 -10.26
C GLU A 187 13.88 6.33 -10.26
N GLU A 188 13.97 5.59 -9.15
CA GLU A 188 14.78 4.37 -9.03
C GLU A 188 14.01 3.33 -8.19
N VAL A 189 13.96 2.10 -8.68
CA VAL A 189 13.31 0.97 -7.99
C VAL A 189 14.32 0.21 -7.15
N ILE A 190 13.94 -0.14 -5.92
CA ILE A 190 14.65 -1.06 -5.04
C ILE A 190 13.91 -2.40 -5.06
N GLN A 191 14.59 -3.47 -5.46
CA GLN A 191 14.13 -4.84 -5.26
C GLN A 191 14.98 -5.47 -4.16
N TYR A 192 14.41 -5.80 -3.00
CA TYR A 192 15.23 -6.33 -1.90
C TYR A 192 15.75 -7.75 -2.15
N ASN A 193 15.22 -8.45 -3.16
CA ASN A 193 15.80 -9.69 -3.66
C ASN A 193 17.21 -9.48 -4.27
N ASP A 194 17.63 -8.24 -4.58
CA ASP A 194 19.01 -7.91 -4.96
C ASP A 194 20.04 -8.23 -3.85
N LEU A 195 19.58 -8.48 -2.61
CA LEU A 195 20.39 -8.97 -1.49
C LEU A 195 20.70 -10.48 -1.55
N VAL A 196 19.98 -11.24 -2.38
CA VAL A 196 20.24 -12.68 -2.54
C VAL A 196 21.59 -12.85 -3.24
N PRO A 197 22.56 -13.58 -2.65
CA PRO A 197 23.86 -13.77 -3.28
C PRO A 197 23.73 -14.40 -4.66
N ALA A 198 24.39 -13.80 -5.66
CA ALA A 198 24.50 -14.38 -7.00
C ALA A 198 25.31 -15.68 -6.93
N GLY A 199 24.61 -16.80 -7.04
CA GLY A 199 25.18 -18.13 -7.18
C GLY A 199 24.35 -18.91 -8.18
N GLU A 200 24.96 -19.93 -8.79
CA GLU A 200 24.27 -20.80 -9.75
C GLU A 200 22.97 -21.31 -9.16
N VAL A 201 21.87 -21.03 -9.87
CA VAL A 201 20.55 -21.61 -9.56
C VAL A 201 20.75 -23.12 -9.59
N PRO A 202 20.42 -23.88 -8.53
CA PRO A 202 20.34 -25.32 -8.62
C PRO A 202 19.35 -25.61 -9.74
N VAL A 203 19.86 -26.16 -10.85
CA VAL A 203 19.09 -26.37 -12.07
C VAL A 203 17.80 -27.07 -11.68
N GLU A 204 16.66 -26.39 -11.84
CA GLU A 204 15.37 -27.08 -11.91
C GLU A 204 15.56 -28.10 -13.01
N SER A 205 15.59 -29.38 -12.63
CA SER A 205 15.80 -30.47 -13.56
C SER A 205 14.57 -30.57 -14.46
N CYS A 206 14.58 -29.77 -15.51
CA CYS A 206 13.80 -29.97 -16.71
C CYS A 206 14.23 -31.34 -17.26
N ASP A 207 13.50 -32.38 -16.86
CA ASP A 207 13.73 -33.77 -17.26
C ASP A 207 13.30 -33.97 -18.72
N GLY A 208 13.99 -33.25 -19.61
CA GLY A 208 13.89 -33.31 -21.06
C GLY A 208 14.52 -34.60 -21.55
N LYS A 209 13.80 -35.71 -21.38
CA LYS A 209 14.17 -37.02 -21.93
C LYS A 209 13.83 -37.12 -23.41
N ASP A 210 14.66 -36.49 -24.24
CA ASP A 210 14.84 -36.89 -25.62
C ASP A 210 16.18 -37.63 -25.76
N LYS A 211 16.12 -38.94 -26.08
CA LYS A 211 16.91 -39.53 -27.17
C LYS A 211 16.56 -40.98 -27.52
N GLU A 212 16.06 -41.11 -28.76
CA GLU A 212 16.45 -42.09 -29.78
C GLU A 212 16.27 -43.61 -29.54
N THR A 213 15.17 -44.11 -30.11
CA THR A 213 15.16 -45.15 -31.16
C THR A 213 15.78 -46.53 -30.89
N SER A 214 14.91 -47.52 -30.61
CA SER A 214 15.01 -48.83 -31.28
C SER A 214 13.68 -49.57 -31.39
N THR A 215 13.57 -50.39 -32.43
CA THR A 215 12.34 -51.07 -32.90
C THR A 215 11.96 -52.31 -32.08
N ARG A 216 10.65 -52.54 -31.84
CA ARG A 216 9.88 -53.69 -32.40
C ARG A 216 8.46 -53.90 -31.79
N THR A 217 7.49 -54.08 -32.71
CA THR A 217 6.29 -54.96 -32.66
C THR A 217 5.23 -54.93 -31.54
N SER A 218 4.00 -54.63 -31.99
CA SER A 218 2.72 -55.35 -31.80
C SER A 218 1.85 -55.26 -30.53
N ARG A 219 0.67 -54.64 -30.76
CA ARG A 219 -0.72 -55.08 -30.46
C ARG A 219 -1.33 -55.01 -29.03
N ASP A 220 -2.57 -54.51 -29.07
CA ASP A 220 -3.77 -54.83 -28.27
C ASP A 220 -4.11 -54.15 -26.91
N ALA A 221 -5.41 -53.85 -26.85
CA ALA A 221 -6.33 -53.77 -25.68
C ALA A 221 -6.33 -52.57 -24.70
N SER A 222 -7.27 -51.65 -24.99
CA SER A 222 -8.36 -51.19 -24.09
C SER A 222 -8.09 -50.25 -22.88
N PRO A 223 -9.06 -49.37 -22.53
CA PRO A 223 -8.90 -48.37 -21.47
C PRO A 223 -9.42 -48.81 -20.10
N ILE A 224 -8.77 -48.38 -19.02
CA ILE A 224 -9.27 -48.53 -17.64
C ILE A 224 -9.43 -47.14 -17.01
N LYS A 225 -10.63 -46.90 -16.45
CA LYS A 225 -10.99 -45.74 -15.61
C LYS A 225 -10.77 -46.08 -14.13
N MET A 226 -10.96 -45.05 -13.29
CA MET A 226 -10.97 -45.06 -11.81
C MET A 226 -9.57 -44.87 -11.19
N SER A 227 -9.42 -44.17 -10.06
CA SER A 227 -10.39 -43.47 -9.19
C SER A 227 -9.75 -42.22 -8.58
N GLY A 228 -10.55 -41.25 -8.12
CA GLY A 228 -10.03 -40.11 -7.38
C GLY A 228 -9.42 -40.53 -6.04
N SER A 229 -8.32 -39.89 -5.66
CA SER A 229 -7.72 -39.97 -4.34
C SER A 229 -7.30 -38.56 -3.90
N GLN A 230 -7.60 -38.26 -2.64
CA GLN A 230 -7.39 -37.00 -1.95
C GLN A 230 -6.01 -36.36 -2.20
N GLU A 231 -5.98 -35.07 -2.50
CA GLU A 231 -4.77 -34.26 -2.36
C GLU A 231 -4.44 -34.10 -0.88
N THR A 232 -3.62 -35.02 -0.35
CA THR A 232 -2.96 -34.84 0.94
C THR A 232 -1.92 -33.73 0.81
N ASN A 233 -2.07 -32.64 1.56
CA ASN A 233 -1.11 -31.54 1.61
C ASN A 233 0.31 -32.07 1.88
N LEU A 234 1.18 -31.99 0.87
CA LEU A 234 2.61 -32.19 1.05
C LEU A 234 3.19 -30.98 1.82
N PRO A 235 4.28 -31.16 2.60
CA PRO A 235 4.93 -30.04 3.26
C PRO A 235 5.43 -29.04 2.21
N ASN A 236 5.18 -27.74 2.41
CA ASN A 236 5.76 -26.73 1.54
C ASN A 236 7.29 -26.82 1.59
N ASP A 237 7.91 -27.20 0.47
CA ASP A 237 9.36 -27.18 0.31
C ASP A 237 9.85 -25.73 0.20
N ARG A 238 10.04 -25.09 1.35
CA ARG A 238 10.47 -23.69 1.47
C ARG A 238 12.00 -23.55 1.52
N GLY A 239 12.74 -24.64 1.37
CA GLY A 239 14.18 -24.70 1.62
C GLY A 239 14.55 -24.48 3.10
N ASP A 240 15.85 -24.53 3.39
CA ASP A 240 16.37 -24.25 4.73
C ASP A 240 16.27 -22.73 5.04
N PRO A 241 15.53 -22.29 6.07
CA PRO A 241 15.44 -20.87 6.45
C PRO A 241 16.76 -20.27 6.96
N ASN A 242 17.81 -21.08 7.15
CA ASN A 242 19.17 -20.63 7.46
C ASN A 242 20.03 -20.40 6.21
N ASP A 243 19.64 -20.92 5.03
CA ASP A 243 20.32 -20.62 3.77
C ASP A 243 20.06 -19.14 3.41
N PRO A 244 21.08 -18.27 3.26
CA PRO A 244 20.88 -16.86 2.94
C PRO A 244 20.05 -16.62 1.66
N ARG A 245 20.07 -17.53 0.70
CA ARG A 245 19.31 -17.44 -0.57
C ARG A 245 17.82 -17.66 -0.35
N VAL A 246 17.46 -18.55 0.56
CA VAL A 246 16.08 -18.75 1.03
C VAL A 246 15.68 -17.61 1.97
N ARG A 247 16.60 -17.22 2.85
CA ARG A 247 16.33 -16.28 3.93
C ARG A 247 16.03 -14.87 3.40
N LEU A 248 16.87 -14.34 2.53
CA LEU A 248 16.77 -12.97 2.02
C LEU A 248 15.72 -12.79 0.90
N LYS A 249 15.32 -13.86 0.21
CA LYS A 249 14.30 -13.81 -0.86
C LYS A 249 12.90 -13.61 -0.27
N ARG A 250 12.38 -12.38 -0.32
CA ARG A 250 11.13 -11.98 0.35
C ARG A 250 10.17 -11.13 -0.52
N ASP A 251 10.55 -10.83 -1.76
CA ASP A 251 9.74 -10.05 -2.72
C ASP A 251 9.27 -8.70 -2.18
N CYS A 252 10.04 -8.10 -1.27
CA CYS A 252 9.82 -6.72 -0.81
C CYS A 252 10.40 -5.73 -1.83
N VAL A 253 9.82 -4.54 -1.91
CA VAL A 253 10.22 -3.50 -2.87
C VAL A 253 10.18 -2.11 -2.23
N GLY A 254 10.91 -1.17 -2.85
CA GLY A 254 10.82 0.25 -2.55
C GLY A 254 10.96 1.12 -3.79
N LEU A 255 10.57 2.38 -3.68
CA LEU A 255 10.72 3.43 -4.68
C LEU A 255 11.56 4.56 -4.10
N LEU A 256 12.52 5.05 -4.87
CA LEU A 256 13.19 6.33 -4.67
C LEU A 256 12.75 7.28 -5.77
N THR A 257 12.27 8.47 -5.40
CA THR A 257 11.83 9.50 -6.36
C THR A 257 12.45 10.83 -6.01
N ALA A 258 12.94 11.56 -7.01
CA ALA A 258 13.47 12.90 -6.86
C ALA A 258 12.48 13.89 -7.49
N PHE A 259 12.03 14.88 -6.72
CA PHE A 259 11.10 15.91 -7.16
C PHE A 259 11.73 17.30 -7.07
N LYS A 260 11.46 18.13 -8.05
CA LYS A 260 11.66 19.58 -7.97
C LYS A 260 10.35 20.24 -7.55
N LEU A 261 10.41 21.08 -6.52
CA LEU A 261 9.26 21.86 -6.07
C LEU A 261 9.01 23.03 -7.02
N THR A 262 7.74 23.35 -7.25
CA THR A 262 7.35 24.47 -8.13
C THR A 262 7.47 25.83 -7.42
N LYS A 263 7.40 25.88 -6.08
CA LYS A 263 7.44 27.11 -5.26
C LYS A 263 8.19 26.92 -3.92
N PRO A 264 9.26 27.70 -3.63
CA PRO A 264 10.02 28.45 -4.62
C PRO A 264 10.63 27.46 -5.64
N PRO A 265 10.86 27.88 -6.88
CA PRO A 265 11.55 27.06 -7.85
C PRO A 265 12.95 26.69 -7.33
N HIS A 266 13.51 25.59 -7.84
CA HIS A 266 14.87 25.08 -7.58
C HIS A 266 15.10 24.26 -6.30
N HIS A 267 14.14 24.15 -5.37
CA HIS A 267 14.25 23.16 -4.30
C HIS A 267 14.03 21.74 -4.83
N VAL A 268 14.98 20.83 -4.53
CA VAL A 268 14.89 19.41 -4.86
C VAL A 268 14.72 18.61 -3.57
N ILE A 269 13.79 17.67 -3.58
CA ILE A 269 13.55 16.72 -2.50
C ILE A 269 13.62 15.30 -3.04
N ILE A 270 13.98 14.35 -2.18
CA ILE A 270 13.93 12.92 -2.45
C ILE A 270 12.92 12.30 -1.50
N ILE A 271 11.98 11.54 -2.05
CA ILE A 271 11.03 10.72 -1.32
C ILE A 271 11.35 9.26 -1.59
N ALA A 272 11.69 8.53 -0.53
CA ALA A 272 11.70 7.08 -0.53
C ALA A 272 10.37 6.54 0.03
N ASN A 273 9.82 5.50 -0.59
CA ASN A 273 8.67 4.74 -0.08
C ASN A 273 9.02 3.24 -0.08
N THR A 274 8.74 2.50 0.99
CA THR A 274 9.04 1.06 1.09
C THR A 274 7.98 0.28 1.88
N HIS A 275 7.98 -1.04 1.71
CA HIS A 275 7.31 -1.98 2.62
C HIS A 275 8.31 -3.10 2.97
N ILE A 276 8.86 -3.05 4.18
CA ILE A 276 9.84 -4.00 4.71
C ILE A 276 9.15 -5.33 5.10
N TYR A 277 9.90 -6.43 5.11
CA TYR A 277 9.35 -7.76 5.41
C TYR A 277 8.60 -7.80 6.77
N TRP A 278 7.47 -8.53 6.82
CA TRP A 278 6.48 -8.41 7.89
C TRP A 278 6.74 -9.26 9.13
N ASP A 279 7.49 -10.35 8.98
CA ASP A 279 7.64 -11.39 10.00
C ASP A 279 8.42 -10.87 11.22
N SER A 280 7.92 -11.12 12.42
CA SER A 280 8.55 -10.69 13.68
C SER A 280 9.90 -11.38 13.89
N ASP A 281 9.99 -12.65 13.51
CA ASP A 281 11.09 -13.55 13.88
C ASP A 281 12.31 -13.37 12.94
N TRP A 282 12.21 -12.43 11.99
CA TRP A 282 13.14 -12.21 10.89
C TRP A 282 13.76 -10.81 10.93
N ALA A 283 14.04 -10.33 12.15
CA ALA A 283 14.62 -9.02 12.41
C ALA A 283 15.92 -8.75 11.62
N ASP A 284 16.75 -9.77 11.41
CA ASP A 284 17.98 -9.69 10.61
C ASP A 284 17.70 -9.42 9.13
N VAL A 285 16.63 -9.99 8.56
CA VAL A 285 16.21 -9.73 7.18
C VAL A 285 15.62 -8.32 7.07
N LYS A 286 14.81 -7.88 8.03
CA LYS A 286 14.30 -6.50 8.08
C LYS A 286 15.45 -5.50 8.17
N LEU A 287 16.45 -5.76 9.01
CA LEU A 287 17.66 -4.95 9.11
C LEU A 287 18.46 -4.94 7.81
N ALA A 288 18.68 -6.10 7.16
CA ALA A 288 19.40 -6.17 5.89
C ALA A 288 18.72 -5.36 4.78
N GLN A 289 17.37 -5.43 4.69
CA GLN A 289 16.58 -4.61 3.77
C GLN A 289 16.75 -3.11 4.07
N VAL A 290 16.75 -2.71 5.34
CA VAL A 290 16.90 -1.32 5.74
C VAL A 290 18.33 -0.79 5.55
N LYS A 291 19.38 -1.60 5.81
CA LYS A 291 20.77 -1.27 5.43
C LYS A 291 20.89 -1.05 3.91
N TYR A 292 20.26 -1.91 3.11
CA TYR A 292 20.22 -1.76 1.65
C TYR A 292 19.47 -0.51 1.19
N LEU A 293 18.34 -0.18 1.83
CA LEU A 293 17.56 1.03 1.56
C LEU A 293 18.41 2.29 1.75
N LEU A 294 19.09 2.43 2.90
CA LEU A 294 19.91 3.62 3.16
C LEU A 294 21.13 3.70 2.24
N LEU A 295 21.75 2.57 1.88
CA LEU A 295 22.84 2.51 0.90
C LEU A 295 22.39 2.96 -0.50
N ARG A 296 21.24 2.46 -0.99
CA ARG A 296 20.66 2.87 -2.29
C ARG A 296 20.24 4.33 -2.26
N LEU A 297 19.65 4.78 -1.17
CA LEU A 297 19.24 6.18 -0.96
C LEU A 297 20.43 7.15 -0.93
N ALA A 298 21.56 6.77 -0.32
CA ALA A 298 22.79 7.55 -0.35
C ALA A 298 23.30 7.71 -1.80
N LYS A 299 23.47 6.60 -2.53
CA LYS A 299 23.89 6.60 -3.94
C LYS A 299 22.95 7.40 -4.86
N PHE A 300 21.64 7.29 -4.64
CA PHE A 300 20.63 8.07 -5.37
C PHE A 300 20.74 9.56 -5.04
N LYS A 301 20.82 9.92 -3.75
CA LYS A 301 21.04 11.31 -3.30
C LYS A 301 22.28 11.90 -3.96
N ASP A 302 23.38 11.16 -3.99
CA ASP A 302 24.64 11.59 -4.60
C ASP A 302 24.50 11.83 -6.11
N THR A 303 23.80 10.94 -6.80
CA THR A 303 23.48 11.05 -8.23
C THR A 303 22.64 12.28 -8.54
N ILE A 304 21.59 12.54 -7.75
CA ILE A 304 20.73 13.72 -7.88
C ILE A 304 21.49 15.00 -7.54
N SER A 305 22.31 14.99 -6.48
CA SER A 305 23.12 16.14 -6.06
C SER A 305 24.09 16.57 -7.16
N LYS A 306 24.78 15.61 -7.80
CA LYS A 306 25.70 15.85 -8.92
C LYS A 306 24.97 16.28 -10.18
N LYS A 307 23.84 15.65 -10.53
CA LYS A 307 23.06 15.93 -11.75
C LYS A 307 22.38 17.30 -11.74
N PHE A 308 21.95 17.78 -10.57
CA PHE A 308 21.20 19.03 -10.43
C PHE A 308 21.94 20.13 -9.63
N SER A 309 23.20 19.90 -9.28
CA SER A 309 24.06 20.84 -8.54
C SER A 309 23.40 21.39 -7.27
N CYS A 310 22.82 20.50 -6.47
CA CYS A 310 22.02 20.83 -5.28
C CYS A 310 22.29 19.85 -4.14
N THR A 311 21.75 20.14 -2.95
CA THR A 311 21.72 19.20 -1.82
C THR A 311 20.26 18.84 -1.54
N PRO A 312 19.74 17.69 -2.03
CA PRO A 312 18.35 17.33 -1.84
C PRO A 312 18.01 17.08 -0.36
N LEU A 313 16.85 17.56 0.06
CA LEU A 313 16.22 17.12 1.32
C LEU A 313 15.72 15.69 1.15
N VAL A 314 15.92 14.84 2.15
CA VAL A 314 15.58 13.42 2.07
C VAL A 314 14.45 13.11 3.04
N PHE A 315 13.41 12.45 2.53
CA PHE A 315 12.34 11.86 3.31
C PHE A 315 12.28 10.36 3.02
N VAL A 316 12.07 9.56 4.05
CA VAL A 316 11.86 8.11 3.93
C VAL A 316 10.53 7.77 4.59
N THR A 317 9.66 7.15 3.82
CA THR A 317 8.31 6.75 4.21
C THR A 317 8.15 5.26 4.00
N GLY A 318 7.24 4.63 4.73
CA GLY A 318 7.00 3.20 4.58
C GLY A 318 6.32 2.57 5.78
N ASP A 319 5.87 1.34 5.55
CA ASP A 319 5.64 0.36 6.59
C ASP A 319 6.95 -0.41 6.80
N PHE A 320 7.52 -0.30 7.99
CA PHE A 320 8.79 -0.91 8.34
C PHE A 320 8.65 -2.23 9.11
N ASN A 321 7.43 -2.63 9.49
CA ASN A 321 7.16 -3.83 10.28
C ASN A 321 8.09 -3.98 11.51
N SER A 322 8.44 -2.85 12.14
CA SER A 322 9.31 -2.74 13.29
C SER A 322 8.85 -1.59 14.18
N THR A 323 8.96 -1.76 15.49
CA THR A 323 8.43 -0.84 16.50
C THR A 323 9.48 0.15 17.01
N PRO A 324 9.07 1.26 17.66
CA PRO A 324 10.01 2.23 18.22
C PRO A 324 10.95 1.57 19.23
N GLY A 325 12.25 1.63 18.95
CA GLY A 325 13.28 1.03 19.79
C GLY A 325 13.83 -0.31 19.27
N ASP A 326 13.20 -0.96 18.28
CA ASP A 326 13.77 -2.14 17.61
C ASP A 326 15.06 -1.80 16.84
N GLU A 327 15.88 -2.79 16.52
CA GLU A 327 17.17 -2.57 15.83
C GLU A 327 17.01 -1.84 14.49
N VAL A 328 15.94 -2.15 13.73
CA VAL A 328 15.58 -1.44 12.50
C VAL A 328 15.34 0.05 12.76
N TYR A 329 14.55 0.38 13.78
CA TYR A 329 14.25 1.77 14.14
C TYR A 329 15.51 2.50 14.63
N GLN A 330 16.35 1.84 15.44
CA GLN A 330 17.63 2.37 15.89
C GLN A 330 18.58 2.63 14.70
N TYR A 331 18.64 1.73 13.73
CA TYR A 331 19.48 1.91 12.54
C TYR A 331 19.00 3.08 11.66
N LEU A 332 17.68 3.20 11.44
CA LEU A 332 17.08 4.32 10.70
C LEU A 332 17.37 5.68 11.33
N THR A 333 17.34 5.76 12.67
CA THR A 333 17.44 7.03 13.40
C THR A 333 18.87 7.41 13.80
N SER A 334 19.78 6.44 13.98
CA SER A 334 21.18 6.70 14.36
C SER A 334 22.20 6.50 13.25
N GLY A 335 21.84 5.78 12.17
CA GLY A 335 22.76 5.35 11.13
C GLY A 335 23.72 4.22 11.54
N VAL A 336 23.57 3.63 12.73
CA VAL A 336 24.49 2.61 13.27
C VAL A 336 23.68 1.45 13.86
N SER A 337 24.07 0.19 13.61
CA SER A 337 23.50 -0.98 14.29
C SER A 337 24.35 -1.34 15.51
N GLN A 338 23.75 -1.93 16.53
CA GLN A 338 24.50 -2.37 17.72
C GLN A 338 25.52 -3.47 17.37
N HIS A 339 25.24 -4.31 16.37
CA HIS A 339 26.15 -5.35 15.89
C HIS A 339 27.41 -4.78 15.20
N ASP A 340 27.33 -3.60 14.60
CA ASP A 340 28.46 -2.96 13.92
C ASP A 340 29.57 -2.50 14.91
N LYS A 341 29.31 -2.54 16.22
CA LYS A 341 30.28 -2.20 17.28
C LYS A 341 31.19 -3.36 17.72
N GLY A 342 31.01 -4.58 17.18
CA GLY A 342 31.74 -5.75 17.69
C GLY A 342 32.05 -6.89 16.71
N TYR A 343 31.38 -6.98 15.55
CA TYR A 343 31.58 -8.10 14.63
C TYR A 343 31.79 -7.67 13.19
N SER A 344 32.97 -7.99 12.65
CA SER A 344 33.20 -8.04 11.20
C SER A 344 32.39 -9.21 10.62
N CYS A 345 31.17 -8.94 10.17
CA CYS A 345 30.38 -9.94 9.46
C CYS A 345 31.00 -10.18 8.08
N ASN A 346 31.51 -11.40 7.86
CA ASN A 346 32.26 -11.79 6.66
C ASN A 346 31.32 -11.98 5.46
N THR A 347 30.67 -10.91 5.06
CA THR A 347 29.88 -10.77 3.84
C THR A 347 30.68 -9.91 2.86
N ASN A 348 30.65 -10.24 1.56
CA ASN A 348 31.50 -9.63 0.53
C ASN A 348 31.07 -8.19 0.13
N TRP A 349 30.86 -7.31 1.12
CA TRP A 349 30.63 -5.87 0.93
C TRP A 349 31.92 -5.05 1.02
N LYS A 350 33.07 -5.65 0.63
CA LYS A 350 34.24 -4.85 0.27
C LYS A 350 33.87 -4.04 -0.97
N GLU A 351 34.10 -2.73 -0.92
CA GLU A 351 33.71 -1.75 -1.95
C GLU A 351 32.25 -1.22 -1.89
N ALA A 352 31.77 -0.90 -0.68
CA ALA A 352 30.98 0.31 -0.46
C ALA A 352 31.82 1.32 0.32
N SER A 353 31.76 2.60 -0.04
CA SER A 353 32.47 3.68 0.66
C SER A 353 32.06 3.78 2.13
N GLU A 354 32.96 4.32 2.97
CA GLU A 354 32.71 4.66 4.38
C GLU A 354 31.74 5.88 4.53
N GLU A 355 30.75 5.98 3.65
CA GLU A 355 29.69 6.98 3.72
C GLU A 355 28.74 6.60 4.86
N ILE A 356 28.87 7.34 5.97
CA ILE A 356 27.95 7.27 7.10
C ILE A 356 26.51 7.40 6.55
N PRO A 357 25.62 6.43 6.79
CA PRO A 357 24.27 6.48 6.26
C PRO A 357 23.54 7.71 6.77
N ILE A 358 22.62 8.22 5.95
CA ILE A 358 21.90 9.46 6.22
C ILE A 358 21.19 9.34 7.57
N ALA A 359 21.59 10.12 8.56
CA ALA A 359 20.91 10.18 9.85
C ALA A 359 19.53 10.80 9.67
N LEU A 360 18.49 10.00 9.89
CA LEU A 360 17.10 10.42 9.77
C LEU A 360 16.49 10.66 11.15
N GLN A 361 15.42 11.45 11.18
CA GLN A 361 14.60 11.63 12.37
C GLN A 361 13.14 11.36 12.02
N SER A 362 12.42 10.64 12.89
CA SER A 362 10.99 10.42 12.73
C SER A 362 10.21 11.69 13.06
N LEU A 363 9.20 11.98 12.23
CA LEU A 363 8.25 13.08 12.39
C LEU A 363 7.61 13.09 13.78
N TYR A 364 7.07 11.94 14.21
CA TYR A 364 6.34 11.86 15.48
C TYR A 364 7.30 11.90 16.69
N ALA A 365 8.44 11.20 16.62
CA ALA A 365 9.50 11.35 17.63
C ALA A 365 10.03 12.79 17.77
N PHE A 366 10.14 13.55 16.67
CA PHE A 366 10.58 14.95 16.70
C PHE A 366 9.61 15.89 17.41
N ILE A 367 8.30 15.73 17.20
CA ILE A 367 7.27 16.65 17.73
C ILE A 367 6.89 16.39 19.20
N GLY A 368 7.12 15.19 19.73
CA GLY A 368 6.73 14.86 21.10
C GLY A 368 6.78 13.38 21.49
N GLY A 369 6.98 12.46 20.55
CA GLY A 369 7.05 11.02 20.79
C GLY A 369 6.34 10.23 19.69
N GLU A 370 6.77 8.99 19.48
CA GLU A 370 6.08 8.09 18.55
C GLU A 370 4.65 7.82 19.04
N PRO A 371 3.67 7.66 18.13
CA PRO A 371 2.32 7.30 18.52
C PRO A 371 2.30 5.90 19.18
N PRO A 372 1.27 5.58 19.97
CA PRO A 372 1.12 4.24 20.54
C PRO A 372 0.87 3.19 19.45
N PHE A 373 0.28 3.57 18.32
CA PHE A 373 0.07 2.69 17.17
C PHE A 373 -0.06 3.45 15.84
N THR A 374 0.22 2.73 14.77
CA THR A 374 -0.18 3.06 13.39
C THR A 374 -0.96 1.90 12.77
N ASN A 375 -0.64 0.65 13.15
CA ASN A 375 -1.48 -0.53 12.95
C ASN A 375 -2.26 -0.88 14.23
N TYR A 376 -3.57 -1.10 14.13
CA TYR A 376 -4.45 -1.40 15.26
C TYR A 376 -5.39 -2.57 14.93
N THR A 377 -5.03 -3.78 15.39
CA THR A 377 -5.83 -5.01 15.24
C THR A 377 -5.92 -5.75 16.59
N PRO A 378 -6.89 -6.67 16.78
CA PRO A 378 -7.00 -7.43 18.03
C PRO A 378 -5.76 -8.27 18.37
N ASP A 379 -5.09 -8.81 17.35
CA ASP A 379 -3.93 -9.69 17.51
C ASP A 379 -2.61 -8.90 17.67
N PHE A 380 -2.50 -7.76 17.00
CA PHE A 380 -1.33 -6.88 17.09
C PHE A 380 -1.72 -5.40 16.97
N THR A 381 -1.21 -4.59 17.90
CA THR A 381 -1.34 -3.13 17.91
C THR A 381 0.02 -2.52 18.20
N GLY A 382 0.47 -1.60 17.34
CA GLY A 382 1.79 -0.98 17.45
C GLY A 382 2.09 -0.02 16.31
N THR A 383 3.17 0.74 16.46
CA THR A 383 3.66 1.70 15.47
C THR A 383 4.66 1.02 14.56
N LEU A 384 4.33 0.92 13.27
CA LEU A 384 5.12 0.28 12.22
C LEU A 384 5.41 1.23 11.05
N ASP A 385 4.58 2.26 10.89
CA ASP A 385 4.64 3.23 9.80
C ASP A 385 5.38 4.49 10.24
N TYR A 386 6.32 4.97 9.42
CA TYR A 386 7.13 6.14 9.75
C TYR A 386 7.18 7.14 8.60
N ILE A 387 7.24 8.42 8.96
CA ILE A 387 7.69 9.51 8.08
C ILE A 387 8.99 10.03 8.68
N LEU A 388 10.10 9.61 8.10
CA LEU A 388 11.46 9.96 8.49
C LEU A 388 11.97 11.08 7.58
N PHE A 389 12.79 11.98 8.09
CA PHE A 389 13.43 13.03 7.29
C PHE A 389 14.89 13.28 7.71
N SER A 390 15.72 13.75 6.78
CA SER A 390 17.11 14.10 7.07
C SER A 390 17.17 15.31 8.00
N ASN A 391 17.81 15.16 9.16
CA ASN A 391 17.98 16.25 10.13
C ASN A 391 18.78 17.41 9.49
N SER A 392 18.15 18.56 9.33
CA SER A 392 18.76 19.76 8.74
C SER A 392 18.00 21.02 9.10
N ASN A 393 18.66 22.17 9.05
CA ASN A 393 18.05 23.49 9.29
C ASN A 393 17.17 23.99 8.12
N HIS A 394 16.86 23.12 7.15
CA HIS A 394 16.17 23.45 5.90
C HIS A 394 14.79 22.78 5.76
N VAL A 395 14.40 21.95 6.72
CA VAL A 395 13.06 21.33 6.80
C VAL A 395 12.60 21.35 8.26
N GLN A 396 11.32 21.65 8.47
CA GLN A 396 10.71 21.61 9.80
C GLN A 396 9.25 21.18 9.72
N PRO A 397 8.81 20.23 10.58
CA PRO A 397 7.39 19.95 10.78
C PRO A 397 6.63 21.18 11.28
N ILE A 398 5.65 21.65 10.49
CA ILE A 398 4.74 22.73 10.89
C ILE A 398 3.38 22.21 11.37
N ARG A 399 2.96 21.03 10.90
CA ARG A 399 1.74 20.33 11.27
C ARG A 399 1.94 18.82 11.14
N PHE A 400 1.18 18.04 11.90
CA PHE A 400 1.14 16.58 11.83
C PHE A 400 -0.30 16.07 11.88
N LEU A 401 -0.57 14.87 11.36
CA LEU A 401 -1.90 14.28 11.40
C LEU A 401 -2.21 13.80 12.83
N LYS A 402 -3.36 14.20 13.36
CA LYS A 402 -3.90 13.67 14.62
C LYS A 402 -4.37 12.23 14.40
N LEU A 403 -3.69 11.30 15.04
CA LEU A 403 -4.10 9.90 15.04
C LEU A 403 -5.16 9.66 16.13
N PRO A 404 -6.08 8.68 15.95
CA PRO A 404 -7.02 8.29 17.00
C PRO A 404 -6.30 7.86 18.29
N SER A 405 -6.90 8.12 19.46
CA SER A 405 -6.47 7.48 20.70
C SER A 405 -6.98 6.05 20.79
N ALA A 406 -6.35 5.21 21.63
CA ALA A 406 -6.79 3.83 21.89
C ALA A 406 -8.25 3.75 22.38
N GLU A 407 -8.71 4.79 23.08
CA GLU A 407 -10.06 4.93 23.63
C GLU A 407 -11.08 5.55 22.63
N SER A 408 -10.67 5.81 21.38
CA SER A 408 -11.57 6.40 20.39
C SER A 408 -12.68 5.40 19.99
N PRO A 409 -13.96 5.78 20.03
CA PRO A 409 -15.05 4.89 19.65
C PRO A 409 -14.96 4.47 18.17
N ASP A 410 -14.38 5.32 17.32
CA ASP A 410 -14.26 5.06 15.87
C ASP A 410 -13.30 3.90 15.54
N ILE A 411 -12.41 3.49 16.46
CA ILE A 411 -11.50 2.33 16.28
C ILE A 411 -11.89 1.11 17.14
N GLN A 412 -13.01 1.18 17.86
CA GLN A 412 -13.42 0.15 18.81
C GLN A 412 -13.55 -1.23 18.12
N GLY A 413 -12.88 -2.23 18.69
CA GLY A 413 -12.88 -3.60 18.17
C GLY A 413 -11.83 -3.90 17.09
N GLY A 414 -11.06 -2.91 16.62
CA GLY A 414 -9.97 -3.10 15.67
C GLY A 414 -10.25 -2.54 14.26
N LEU A 415 -9.20 -2.46 13.45
CA LEU A 415 -9.25 -2.03 12.05
C LEU A 415 -9.14 -3.22 11.08
N PRO A 416 -9.66 -3.12 9.84
CA PRO A 416 -10.52 -2.05 9.33
C PRO A 416 -11.96 -2.19 9.88
N ASN A 417 -12.75 -1.11 9.83
CA ASN A 417 -14.13 -1.08 10.35
C ASN A 417 -15.04 -0.15 9.53
N GLU A 418 -16.17 0.31 10.07
CA GLU A 418 -17.12 1.19 9.34
C GLU A 418 -16.62 2.63 9.14
N HIS A 419 -15.69 3.07 9.98
CA HIS A 419 -15.15 4.43 10.03
C HIS A 419 -13.80 4.53 9.31
N HIS A 420 -12.96 3.50 9.46
CA HIS A 420 -11.59 3.44 8.93
C HIS A 420 -11.45 2.24 7.97
N PRO A 421 -11.12 2.47 6.69
CA PRO A 421 -11.23 1.47 5.63
C PRO A 421 -10.07 0.49 5.54
#